data_AF-A0A7C5JRF0-F1
#
_entry.id   AF-A0A7C5JRF0-F1
#
_cell.length_a   1.000
_cell.length_b   1.000
_cell.length_c   1.000
_cell.angle_alpha   90.00
_cell.angle_beta   90.00
_cell.angle_gamma   90.00
#
_symmetry.space_group_name_H-M   'P 1'
#
loop_
_entity.id
_entity.type
_entity.pdbx_description
1 polymer ?
#
loop_
_entity_poly.entity_id
_entity_poly.type
_entity_poly.pdbx_seq_one_letter_code
_entity_poly.pdbx_strand_id
1 'polypeptide(L)' 'LTVTALNPEDLTPKGLNMVAVDIVDAGIGDIVLVVRGSSARVATGLKGKPVDAAIIGVVDELVMGGRTIYKKNDKKS' A
#
# COMPACT_ATOMS: atom_id res chain seq x y z
N LEU A 1 3.88 -7.58 6.99
CA LEU A 1 3.27 -8.09 5.74
C LEU A 1 4.26 -7.85 4.59
N THR A 2 4.39 -8.76 3.63
CA THR A 2 5.25 -8.56 2.45
C THR A 2 4.48 -7.78 1.41
N VAL A 3 5.04 -6.68 0.92
CA VAL A 3 4.43 -5.82 -0.10
C VAL A 3 5.35 -5.75 -1.33
N THR A 4 4.73 -5.66 -2.51
CA THR A 4 5.42 -5.50 -3.78
C THR A 4 5.03 -4.16 -4.39
N ALA A 5 6.00 -3.35 -4.79
CA ALA A 5 5.71 -2.09 -5.46
C ALA A 5 5.05 -2.37 -6.83
N LEU A 6 4.00 -1.62 -7.14
CA LEU A 6 3.25 -1.72 -8.39
C LEU A 6 3.55 -0.53 -9.29
N ASN A 7 3.47 -0.73 -10.60
CA ASN A 7 3.39 0.35 -11.57
C ASN A 7 1.99 0.99 -11.50
N PRO A 8 1.88 2.32 -11.30
CA PRO A 8 0.56 2.95 -11.13
C PRO A 8 -0.27 2.99 -12.41
N GLU A 9 0.33 2.74 -13.58
CA GLU A 9 -0.37 2.78 -14.86
C GLU A 9 -1.14 1.50 -15.19
N ASP A 10 -0.61 0.34 -14.78
CA ASP A 10 -1.12 -0.98 -15.17
C ASP A 10 -1.13 -1.99 -14.00
N LEU A 11 -0.72 -1.57 -12.81
CA LEU A 11 -0.63 -2.37 -11.59
C LEU A 11 0.32 -3.58 -11.70
N THR A 12 1.21 -3.59 -12.70
CA THR A 12 2.18 -4.67 -12.84
C THR A 12 3.25 -4.60 -11.73
N PRO A 13 3.72 -5.74 -11.20
CA PRO A 13 4.77 -5.75 -10.18
C PRO A 13 6.10 -5.17 -10.68
N LYS A 14 6.73 -4.30 -9.89
CA LYS A 14 8.05 -3.71 -10.20
C LYS A 14 9.23 -4.57 -9.76
N GLY A 15 8.98 -5.75 -9.18
CA GLY A 15 10.02 -6.61 -8.60
C GLY A 15 10.66 -6.07 -7.31
N LEU A 16 10.21 -4.91 -6.80
CA LEU A 16 10.68 -4.35 -5.54
C LEU A 16 9.78 -4.84 -4.40
N ASN A 17 10.27 -5.84 -3.66
CA ASN A 17 9.60 -6.41 -2.50
C ASN A 17 10.19 -5.85 -1.20
N MET A 18 9.35 -5.66 -0.19
CA MET A 18 9.80 -5.31 1.16
C MET A 18 8.83 -5.82 2.22
N VAL A 19 9.30 -5.84 3.47
CA VAL A 19 8.45 -6.07 4.63
C VAL A 19 7.99 -4.71 5.16
N ALA A 20 6.69 -4.58 5.39
CA ALA A 20 6.10 -3.41 6.03
C ALA A 20 5.28 -3.83 7.26
N VAL A 21 5.29 -3.00 8.30
CA VAL A 21 4.39 -3.18 9.45
C VAL A 21 2.98 -2.84 9.01
N ASP A 22 2.05 -3.75 9.24
CA ASP A 22 0.65 -3.52 8.99
C ASP A 22 -0.02 -2.96 10.25
N ILE A 23 -0.58 -1.75 10.13
CA ILE A 23 -1.33 -1.09 11.20
C ILE A 23 -2.80 -0.84 10.81
N VAL A 24 -3.22 -1.30 9.62
CA VAL A 24 -4.55 -1.07 9.07
C VAL A 24 -5.32 -2.36 8.78
N ASP A 25 -4.72 -3.52 9.04
CA ASP A 25 -5.30 -4.85 8.83
C ASP A 25 -5.60 -5.12 7.35
N ALA A 26 -4.57 -5.00 6.52
CA ALA A 26 -4.65 -5.23 5.09
C ALA A 26 -4.77 -6.73 4.77
N GLY A 27 -5.68 -7.06 3.84
CA GLY A 27 -5.85 -8.41 3.34
C GLY A 27 -4.78 -8.82 2.34
N ILE A 28 -4.64 -10.13 2.11
CA ILE A 28 -3.84 -10.65 1.01
C ILE A 28 -4.44 -10.17 -0.32
N GLY A 29 -3.62 -9.56 -1.16
CA GLY A 29 -4.03 -9.04 -2.47
C GLY A 29 -4.58 -7.61 -2.44
N ASP A 30 -4.71 -6.99 -1.27
CA ASP A 30 -5.05 -5.57 -1.18
C ASP A 30 -3.95 -4.69 -1.78
N ILE A 31 -4.36 -3.67 -2.54
CA ILE A 31 -3.47 -2.57 -2.91
C ILE A 31 -3.41 -1.63 -1.73
N VAL A 32 -2.19 -1.32 -1.29
CA VAL A 32 -1.96 -0.56 -0.06
C VAL A 32 -1.04 0.62 -0.27
N LEU A 33 -1.18 1.64 0.57
CA LEU A 33 -0.25 2.76 0.63
C LEU A 33 0.82 2.49 1.70
N VAL A 34 2.09 2.62 1.30
CA VAL A 34 3.25 2.38 2.15
C VAL A 34 4.06 3.65 2.31
N VAL A 35 4.38 4.02 3.55
CA VAL A 35 5.38 5.05 3.85
C VAL A 35 6.69 4.40 4.23
N ARG A 36 7.81 5.08 3.91
CA ARG A 36 9.16 4.60 4.22
C ARG A 36 9.99 5.63 4.99
N GLY A 37 11.10 5.16 5.55
CA GLY A 37 12.07 5.98 6.25
C GLY A 37 11.53 6.50 7.58
N SER A 38 11.97 7.69 7.99
CA SER A 38 11.57 8.29 9.28
C SER A 38 10.05 8.47 9.43
N SER A 39 9.33 8.69 8.32
CA SER A 39 7.87 8.83 8.32
C SER A 39 7.14 7.58 8.81
N ALA A 40 7.72 6.38 8.63
CA ALA A 40 7.13 5.14 9.14
C ALA A 40 6.98 5.15 10.67
N ARG A 41 7.89 5.84 11.39
CA ARG A 41 7.81 5.96 12.86
C ARG A 41 6.73 6.94 13.33
N VAL A 42 6.22 7.79 12.45
CA VAL A 42 5.15 8.75 12.78
C VAL A 42 3.77 8.09 12.64
N ALA A 43 3.68 6.95 11.95
CA ALA A 43 2.44 6.19 11.81
C ALA A 43 1.90 5.74 13.18
N THR A 44 0.58 5.63 13.27
CA THR A 44 -0.16 5.32 14.50
C THR A 44 0.41 4.06 15.16
N GLY A 45 0.74 4.17 16.46
CA GLY A 45 1.26 3.06 17.24
C GLY A 45 2.72 2.67 16.96
N LEU A 46 3.44 3.40 16.09
CA LEU A 46 4.84 3.12 15.74
C LEU A 46 5.85 4.15 16.27
N LYS A 47 5.40 5.16 17.01
CA LYS A 47 6.29 6.16 17.63
C LYS A 47 7.34 5.49 18.51
N GLY A 48 8.61 5.81 18.27
CA GLY A 48 9.75 5.26 19.01
C GLY A 48 10.14 3.83 18.62
N LYS A 49 9.39 3.17 17.74
CA LYS A 49 9.75 1.84 17.23
C LYS A 49 10.77 1.96 16.10
N PRO A 50 11.75 1.05 15.98
CA PRO A 50 12.76 1.06 14.93
C PRO A 50 12.20 0.49 13.62
N VAL A 51 11.18 1.15 13.06
CA VAL A 51 10.53 0.77 11.79
C VAL A 51 10.89 1.74 10.67
N ASP A 52 11.00 1.22 9.46
CA ASP A 52 11.35 1.97 8.25
C ASP A 52 10.36 1.78 7.09
N ALA A 53 9.33 0.94 7.27
CA ALA A 53 8.21 0.77 6.36
C ALA A 53 6.92 0.45 7.11
N ALA A 54 5.83 1.14 6.78
CA ALA A 54 4.52 0.91 7.36
C ALA A 54 3.42 1.02 6.30
N ILE A 55 2.46 0.10 6.34
CA ILE A 55 1.20 0.21 5.59
C ILE A 55 0.31 1.19 6.35
N ILE A 56 -0.09 2.28 5.71
CA ILE A 56 -0.88 3.34 6.35
C ILE A 56 -2.31 3.44 5.82
N GLY A 57 -2.67 2.63 4.83
CA GLY A 57 -4.01 2.61 4.26
C GLY A 57 -4.17 1.55 3.19
N VAL A 58 -5.42 1.14 3.00
CA VAL A 58 -5.85 0.29 1.89
C VAL A 58 -6.45 1.20 0.82
N VAL A 59 -6.12 0.95 -0.44
CA VAL A 59 -6.60 1.75 -1.57
C VAL A 59 -7.98 1.24 -1.98
N ASP A 60 -8.95 2.15 -2.07
CA ASP A 60 -10.28 1.84 -2.61
C ASP A 60 -10.37 2.14 -4.11
N GLU A 61 -9.76 3.22 -4.58
CA GLU A 61 -9.77 3.62 -5.99
C GLU A 61 -8.46 4.31 -6.38
N LEU A 62 -7.91 3.98 -7.56
CA LEU A 62 -6.78 4.66 -8.17
C LEU A 62 -7.22 5.30 -9.48
N VAL A 63 -7.12 6.63 -9.58
CA VAL A 63 -7.45 7.40 -10.78
C VAL A 63 -6.19 8.09 -11.29
N MET A 64 -5.91 7.95 -12.59
CA MET A 64 -4.78 8.59 -13.23
C MET A 64 -5.18 9.13 -14.61
N GLY A 65 -4.91 10.42 -14.86
CA GLY A 65 -5.29 11.07 -16.13
C GLY A 65 -6.79 10.98 -16.44
N GLY A 66 -7.65 11.07 -15.42
CA GLY A 66 -9.11 10.99 -15.57
C GLY A 66 -9.68 9.58 -15.81
N ARG A 67 -8.85 8.53 -15.74
CA ARG A 67 -9.26 7.13 -15.90
C ARG A 67 -9.09 6.38 -14.59
N THR A 68 -10.09 5.59 -14.21
CA THR A 68 -9.98 4.64 -13.09
C THR A 68 -9.11 3.46 -13.52
N ILE A 69 -7.97 3.29 -12.84
CA ILE A 69 -7.00 2.22 -13.06
C ILE A 69 -7.31 1.02 -12.16
N TYR A 70 -7.76 1.30 -10.93
CA TYR A 70 -8.13 0.31 -9.94
C TYR A 70 -9.37 0.77 -9.18
N LYS A 71 -10.24 -0.18 -8.84
CA LYS A 71 -11.32 0.02 -7.88
C LYS A 71 -11.58 -1.26 -7.10
N LYS A 72 -11.47 -1.18 -5.79
CA LYS A 72 -11.71 -2.30 -4.86
C LYS A 72 -13.20 -2.66 -4.94
N ASN A 73 -13.49 -3.93 -5.15
CA ASN A 73 -14.84 -4.48 -5.34
C ASN A 73 -15.59 -3.99 -6.58
N ASP A 74 -14.89 -3.72 -7.70
CA ASP A 74 -15.55 -3.70 -9.00
C ASP A 74 -16.16 -5.09 -9.25
N LYS A 75 -17.44 -5.22 -8.90
CA LYS A 75 -18.30 -6.33 -9.29
C LYS A 75 -18.43 -6.28 -10.82
N LYS A 76 -17.49 -6.86 -11.54
CA LYS A 76 -17.81 -7.47 -12.83
C LYS A 76 -18.66 -8.70 -12.51
N SER A 77 -19.96 -8.48 -12.37
CA SER A 77 -20.98 -9.50 -12.64
C SER A 77 -20.91 -9.92 -14.10
#